data_AF-A0A9W8UJT0-F1
#
_entry.id   AF-A0A9W8UJT0-F1
#
_cell.length_a   1.000
_cell.length_b   1.000
_cell.length_c   1.000
_cell.angle_alpha   90.00
_cell.angle_beta   90.00
_cell.angle_gamma   90.00
#
_symmetry.space_group_name_H-M   'P 1'
#
loop_
_entity.id
_entity.type
_entity.pdbx_description
1 polymer ?
#
loop_
_entity_poly.entity_id
_entity_poly.type
_entity_poly.pdbx_seq_one_letter_code
_entity_poly.pdbx_strand_id
1 'polypeptide(L)'
;MFSHALSVALTEPEYRNGSSILSLENYTAEGMLLFLRDKHEKTLSGWSDYLERRKQGGGPELFATPEQAKAWLVQQAPVKFVDGAWLGHVHKITTPFPLRSVTKHAWQVLSEELGDGDPEKHHVTLYRKLLESIGRPLPDGHSADFIHASEWDRGDNHGIWEAAVGQLVISLFPHEFLPEILGFNLHFEEVRLDTMQVAHELTHHGIDPYYFLIHISIDNADSGHTAMASHAVVQYLDVMRATEGEAAVGHAWKRIQVGYILSQTLGCYTCTSNVDSEPSSLKSLRSALSTQVLDIFRAKASVSHGIHSRSRACIGPYALHEWLEETIRMESNGLDLLTILSRAKPWVVAGNSRKSLLVRELSWGGRMFGAFTKKEVTTICQWIDVLKPGSESSLYWEFTQRQPVTSQEAVAELRDPASHHPYVPATDAASILHTFDSNMTMNAGQRVDFSGWGVLTEHSPLSTISCARLPDIIALWFAHISLLENTIDTPSRTADPVHLSILRLLRAQAGFCTESDIVAGMDEVRRDSCTSLVDIGLELAEKLSQIAISAKPQTLKQVFLRIDKYNASLLQRYLLSYWHMRYVFMRMLYMQLFIIQLQPY
;
A
#
# COMPACT_ATOMS: atom_id res chain seq x y z
N MET A 1 -11.39 2.00 3.29
CA MET A 1 -10.85 0.81 2.62
C MET A 1 -11.15 -0.45 3.43
N PHE A 2 -10.48 -0.73 4.55
CA PHE A 2 -10.69 -1.98 5.34
C PHE A 2 -12.16 -2.33 5.64
N SER A 3 -12.90 -1.38 6.20
CA SER A 3 -14.33 -1.58 6.46
C SER A 3 -15.16 -1.87 5.21
N HIS A 4 -14.83 -1.22 4.10
CA HIS A 4 -15.54 -1.43 2.84
C HIS A 4 -15.26 -2.83 2.29
N ALA A 5 -13.97 -3.21 2.26
CA ALA A 5 -13.52 -4.53 1.87
C ALA A 5 -14.18 -5.65 2.70
N LEU A 6 -14.24 -5.49 4.02
CA LEU A 6 -14.95 -6.41 4.91
C LEU A 6 -16.45 -6.46 4.61
N SER A 7 -17.08 -5.31 4.36
CA SER A 7 -18.50 -5.25 4.00
C SER A 7 -18.77 -6.08 2.74
N VAL A 8 -17.99 -5.85 1.68
CA VAL A 8 -18.06 -6.61 0.42
C VAL A 8 -17.88 -8.11 0.69
N ALA A 9 -16.81 -8.49 1.40
CA ALA A 9 -16.52 -9.89 1.70
C ALA A 9 -17.61 -10.58 2.54
N LEU A 10 -18.28 -9.86 3.44
CA LEU A 10 -19.33 -10.42 4.28
C LEU A 10 -20.68 -10.50 3.57
N THR A 11 -20.90 -9.72 2.50
CA THR A 11 -22.18 -9.70 1.77
C THR A 11 -22.19 -10.54 0.51
N GLU A 12 -21.07 -10.61 -0.22
CA GLU A 12 -21.06 -11.26 -1.54
C GLU A 12 -21.06 -12.79 -1.41
N PRO A 13 -21.89 -13.51 -2.20
CA PRO A 13 -21.97 -14.96 -2.16
C PRO A 13 -20.65 -15.68 -2.44
N GLU A 14 -19.77 -15.08 -3.27
CA GLU A 14 -18.47 -15.62 -3.65
C GLU A 14 -17.51 -15.80 -2.46
N TYR A 15 -17.70 -15.02 -1.40
CA TYR A 15 -16.92 -15.08 -0.16
C TYR A 15 -17.65 -15.81 0.99
N ARG A 16 -18.95 -16.13 0.85
CA ARG A 16 -19.74 -16.79 1.91
C ARG A 16 -19.61 -18.31 1.94
N ASN A 17 -19.27 -18.95 0.83
CA ASN A 17 -19.36 -20.41 0.68
C ASN A 17 -18.08 -21.18 1.09
N GLY A 18 -17.48 -20.84 2.23
CA GLY A 18 -16.28 -21.53 2.76
C GLY A 18 -15.01 -21.35 1.93
N SER A 19 -15.05 -20.45 0.94
CA SER A 19 -13.96 -20.09 0.02
C SER A 19 -13.21 -18.82 0.44
N SER A 20 -13.64 -18.16 1.51
CA SER A 20 -13.02 -16.94 2.02
C SER A 20 -12.05 -17.26 3.15
N ILE A 21 -10.97 -16.48 3.26
CA ILE A 21 -10.05 -16.59 4.39
C ILE A 21 -10.76 -16.38 5.74
N LEU A 22 -11.90 -15.67 5.73
CA LEU A 22 -12.75 -15.43 6.91
C LEU A 22 -13.36 -16.71 7.50
N SER A 23 -13.42 -17.82 6.75
CA SER A 23 -13.89 -19.10 7.29
C SER A 23 -12.89 -19.74 8.25
N LEU A 24 -11.63 -19.30 8.24
CA LEU A 24 -10.61 -19.69 9.21
C LEU A 24 -10.76 -18.85 10.48
N GLU A 25 -11.75 -19.14 11.31
CA GLU A 25 -12.02 -18.35 12.53
C GLU A 25 -10.84 -18.34 13.51
N ASN A 26 -10.16 -19.48 13.63
CA ASN A 26 -8.98 -19.66 14.47
C ASN A 26 -7.77 -19.96 13.60
N TYR A 27 -6.65 -19.31 13.92
CA TYR A 27 -5.40 -19.54 13.20
C TYR A 27 -4.78 -20.90 13.56
N THR A 28 -4.43 -21.66 12.53
CA THR A 28 -3.36 -22.65 12.56
C THR A 28 -2.51 -22.50 11.30
N ALA A 29 -1.20 -22.74 11.40
CA ALA A 29 -0.32 -22.68 10.24
C ALA A 29 -0.77 -23.68 9.16
N GLU A 30 -1.10 -24.91 9.57
CA GLU A 30 -1.62 -25.94 8.68
C GLU A 30 -2.94 -25.50 8.00
N GLY A 31 -3.90 -24.94 8.75
CA GLY A 31 -5.18 -24.49 8.20
C GLY A 31 -5.03 -23.37 7.17
N MET A 32 -4.14 -22.41 7.42
CA MET A 32 -3.83 -21.36 6.45
C MET A 32 -3.18 -21.93 5.18
N LEU A 33 -2.17 -22.80 5.33
CA LEU A 33 -1.47 -23.40 4.19
C LEU A 33 -2.39 -24.30 3.35
N LEU A 34 -3.29 -25.05 4.00
CA LEU A 34 -4.33 -25.84 3.32
C LEU A 34 -5.26 -24.93 2.52
N PHE A 35 -5.73 -23.82 3.10
CA PHE A 35 -6.57 -22.84 2.41
C PHE A 35 -5.89 -22.27 1.16
N LEU A 36 -4.62 -21.88 1.25
CA LEU A 36 -3.86 -21.34 0.12
C LEU A 36 -3.65 -22.40 -0.98
N ARG A 37 -3.37 -23.65 -0.59
CA ARG A 37 -3.25 -24.76 -1.55
C ARG A 37 -4.57 -25.03 -2.27
N ASP A 38 -5.68 -25.10 -1.55
CA ASP A 38 -7.00 -25.33 -2.14
C ASP A 38 -7.42 -24.18 -3.08
N LYS A 39 -7.01 -22.94 -2.78
CA LYS A 39 -7.16 -21.78 -3.68
C LYS A 39 -6.32 -21.94 -4.94
N HIS A 40 -5.06 -22.30 -4.80
CA HIS A 40 -4.16 -22.55 -5.93
C HIS A 40 -4.68 -23.67 -6.84
N GLU A 41 -5.14 -24.79 -6.28
CA GLU A 41 -5.74 -25.90 -7.03
C GLU A 41 -7.00 -25.47 -7.81
N LYS A 42 -7.83 -24.60 -7.24
CA LYS A 42 -8.99 -24.02 -7.94
C LYS A 42 -8.56 -23.13 -9.11
N THR A 43 -7.53 -22.30 -8.93
CA THR A 43 -6.95 -21.48 -9.99
C THR A 43 -6.40 -22.35 -11.13
N LEU A 44 -5.67 -23.42 -10.83
CA LEU A 44 -5.15 -24.36 -11.83
C LEU A 44 -6.25 -25.15 -12.54
N SER A 45 -7.31 -25.51 -11.82
CA SER A 45 -8.48 -26.17 -12.41
C SER A 45 -9.21 -25.24 -13.38
N GLY A 46 -9.46 -23.99 -12.97
CA GLY A 46 -10.07 -22.97 -13.84
C GLY A 46 -9.21 -22.66 -15.06
N TRP A 47 -7.89 -22.68 -14.92
CA TRP A 47 -6.97 -22.54 -16.04
C TRP A 47 -7.06 -23.72 -17.02
N SER A 48 -7.15 -24.94 -16.50
CA SER A 48 -7.31 -26.15 -17.31
C SER A 48 -8.64 -26.14 -18.08
N ASP A 49 -9.72 -25.73 -17.42
CA ASP A 49 -11.04 -25.57 -18.04
C ASP A 49 -11.04 -24.49 -19.13
N TYR A 50 -10.39 -23.35 -18.88
CA TYR A 50 -10.19 -22.29 -19.87
C TYR A 50 -9.46 -22.83 -21.12
N LEU A 51 -8.34 -23.54 -20.94
CA LEU A 51 -7.57 -24.08 -22.05
C LEU A 51 -8.34 -25.13 -22.87
N GLU A 52 -9.07 -26.03 -22.21
CA GLU A 52 -9.86 -27.05 -22.90
C GLU A 52 -11.02 -26.39 -23.67
N ARG A 53 -11.69 -25.38 -23.10
CA ARG A 53 -12.70 -24.57 -23.82
C ARG A 53 -12.09 -23.89 -25.06
N ARG A 54 -10.91 -23.28 -24.94
CA ARG A 54 -10.19 -22.66 -26.06
C ARG A 54 -9.86 -23.67 -27.16
N LYS A 55 -9.41 -24.87 -26.78
CA LYS A 55 -9.11 -25.98 -27.71
C LYS A 55 -10.35 -26.49 -28.44
N GLN A 56 -11.52 -26.45 -27.81
CA GLN A 56 -12.81 -26.80 -28.42
C GLN A 56 -13.39 -25.72 -29.33
N GLY A 57 -12.65 -24.62 -29.57
CA GLY A 57 -13.08 -23.53 -30.45
C GLY A 57 -13.79 -22.38 -29.72
N GLY A 58 -13.78 -22.37 -28.37
CA GLY A 58 -14.22 -21.21 -27.60
C GLY A 58 -13.33 -19.99 -27.85
N GLY A 59 -13.95 -18.81 -28.02
CA GLY A 59 -13.23 -17.54 -28.25
C GLY A 59 -12.53 -16.98 -26.99
N PRO A 60 -11.85 -15.83 -27.10
CA PRO A 60 -11.26 -15.11 -25.95
C PRO A 60 -12.31 -14.68 -24.92
N GLU A 61 -11.88 -14.66 -23.66
CA GLU A 61 -12.67 -14.15 -22.54
C GLU A 61 -12.32 -12.69 -22.22
N LEU A 62 -11.06 -12.28 -22.46
CA LEU A 62 -10.60 -10.94 -22.07
C LEU A 62 -10.53 -9.99 -23.26
N PHE A 63 -9.92 -10.42 -24.37
CA PHE A 63 -9.63 -9.53 -25.50
C PHE A 63 -10.12 -10.09 -26.82
N ALA A 64 -11.21 -9.54 -27.35
CA ALA A 64 -11.70 -9.92 -28.67
C ALA A 64 -10.79 -9.38 -29.79
N THR A 65 -10.13 -8.24 -29.59
CA THR A 65 -9.23 -7.62 -30.58
C THR A 65 -7.89 -7.17 -29.98
N PRO A 66 -6.83 -7.03 -30.80
CA PRO A 66 -5.55 -6.46 -30.36
C PRO A 66 -5.71 -5.04 -29.81
N GLU A 67 -6.60 -4.23 -30.38
CA GLU A 67 -6.86 -2.86 -29.91
C GLU A 67 -7.48 -2.83 -28.52
N GLN A 68 -8.36 -3.78 -28.20
CA GLN A 68 -8.91 -3.92 -26.85
C GLN A 68 -7.84 -4.32 -25.84
N ALA A 69 -6.98 -5.28 -26.19
CA ALA A 69 -5.84 -5.67 -25.35
C ALA A 69 -4.91 -4.47 -25.07
N LYS A 70 -4.55 -3.71 -26.11
CA LYS A 70 -3.72 -2.49 -25.98
C LYS A 70 -4.39 -1.43 -25.11
N ALA A 71 -5.69 -1.19 -25.31
CA ALA A 71 -6.44 -0.22 -24.50
C ALA A 71 -6.49 -0.64 -23.03
N TRP A 72 -6.71 -1.93 -22.76
CA TRP A 72 -6.70 -2.48 -21.41
C TRP A 72 -5.32 -2.32 -20.75
N LEU A 73 -4.23 -2.66 -21.45
CA LEU A 73 -2.86 -2.48 -20.93
C LEU A 73 -2.58 -1.01 -20.56
N VAL A 74 -3.03 -0.05 -21.38
CA VAL A 74 -2.92 1.37 -21.04
C VAL A 74 -3.69 1.68 -19.76
N GLN A 75 -4.94 1.22 -19.65
CA GLN A 75 -5.75 1.47 -18.45
C GLN A 75 -5.18 0.84 -17.19
N GLN A 76 -4.44 -0.27 -17.26
CA GLN A 76 -3.83 -0.92 -16.09
C GLN A 76 -2.58 -0.20 -15.54
N ALA A 77 -2.01 0.76 -16.30
CA ALA A 77 -0.75 1.40 -15.93
C ALA A 77 -0.71 2.03 -14.54
N PRO A 78 -1.78 2.67 -13.99
CA PRO A 78 -1.73 3.22 -12.64
C PRO A 78 -1.40 2.17 -11.58
N VAL A 79 -1.95 0.97 -11.70
CA VAL A 79 -1.66 -0.15 -10.77
C VAL A 79 -0.28 -0.72 -11.04
N LYS A 80 0.10 -0.91 -12.31
CA LYS A 80 1.39 -1.52 -12.66
C LYS A 80 2.60 -0.62 -12.39
N PHE A 81 2.39 0.69 -12.30
CA PHE A 81 3.43 1.65 -11.93
C PHE A 81 3.64 1.77 -10.41
N VAL A 82 2.82 1.12 -9.60
CA VAL A 82 2.96 1.06 -8.13
C VAL A 82 3.15 -0.37 -7.62
N ASP A 83 3.55 -1.29 -8.50
CA ASP A 83 3.80 -2.69 -8.18
C ASP A 83 4.91 -2.84 -7.12
N GLY A 84 4.57 -3.48 -6.00
CA GLY A 84 5.37 -3.56 -4.76
C GLY A 84 5.07 -2.49 -3.71
N ALA A 85 4.31 -1.43 -4.01
CA ALA A 85 4.15 -0.27 -3.11
C ALA A 85 3.49 -0.59 -1.75
N TRP A 86 2.72 -1.68 -1.65
CA TRP A 86 2.12 -2.12 -0.38
C TRP A 86 3.17 -2.56 0.66
N LEU A 87 4.44 -2.68 0.26
CA LEU A 87 5.58 -2.98 1.13
C LEU A 87 6.55 -1.81 1.28
N GLY A 88 6.34 -0.68 0.58
CA GLY A 88 7.32 0.40 0.45
C GLY A 88 7.90 0.88 1.78
N HIS A 89 7.06 0.99 2.82
CA HIS A 89 7.48 1.49 4.12
C HIS A 89 7.84 0.41 5.16
N VAL A 90 7.91 -0.88 4.80
CA VAL A 90 8.31 -1.94 5.76
C VAL A 90 9.82 -2.01 5.96
N HIS A 91 10.26 -2.69 7.03
CA HIS A 91 11.67 -3.02 7.32
C HIS A 91 12.63 -1.84 7.60
N LYS A 92 12.10 -0.64 7.85
CA LYS A 92 12.88 0.53 8.28
C LYS A 92 13.57 0.31 9.63
N ILE A 93 14.53 1.14 9.98
CA ILE A 93 15.27 1.05 11.27
C ILE A 93 14.34 1.17 12.49
N THR A 94 13.21 1.86 12.32
CA THR A 94 12.22 2.07 13.38
C THR A 94 11.36 0.82 13.63
N THR A 95 11.41 -0.17 12.75
CA THR A 95 10.76 -1.47 12.95
C THR A 95 11.23 -2.08 14.27
N PRO A 96 10.32 -2.52 15.16
CA PRO A 96 10.70 -3.25 16.36
C PRO A 96 11.64 -4.40 16.02
N PHE A 97 12.78 -4.48 16.69
CA PHE A 97 13.85 -5.41 16.34
C PHE A 97 13.41 -6.89 16.32
N PRO A 98 12.51 -7.37 17.20
CA PRO A 98 11.95 -8.73 17.09
C PRO A 98 11.17 -9.00 15.81
N LEU A 99 10.63 -7.98 15.16
CA LEU A 99 9.86 -8.09 13.93
C LEU A 99 10.73 -7.90 12.68
N ARG A 100 12.03 -7.64 12.83
CA ARG A 100 12.91 -7.41 11.69
C ARG A 100 13.11 -8.65 10.84
N SER A 101 13.12 -9.86 11.41
CA SER A 101 13.21 -11.09 10.62
C SER A 101 11.97 -11.27 9.74
N VAL A 102 10.78 -11.01 10.30
CA VAL A 102 9.49 -11.04 9.57
C VAL A 102 9.46 -10.02 8.44
N THR A 103 9.74 -8.76 8.77
CA THR A 103 9.67 -7.66 7.79
C THR A 103 10.77 -7.74 6.74
N LYS A 104 11.89 -8.44 7.02
CA LYS A 104 12.92 -8.71 6.01
C LYS A 104 12.35 -9.55 4.87
N HIS A 105 11.55 -10.58 5.15
CA HIS A 105 10.92 -11.40 4.12
C HIS A 105 9.95 -10.58 3.25
N ALA A 106 9.14 -9.73 3.87
CA ALA A 106 8.26 -8.82 3.13
C ALA A 106 9.05 -7.79 2.30
N TRP A 107 10.15 -7.26 2.83
CA TRP A 107 11.01 -6.33 2.09
C TRP A 107 11.80 -7.00 0.96
N GLN A 108 12.09 -8.31 1.08
CA GLN A 108 12.69 -9.08 -0.01
C GLN A 108 11.76 -9.12 -1.23
N VAL A 109 10.46 -9.37 -1.03
CA VAL A 109 9.46 -9.30 -2.11
C VAL A 109 9.54 -7.94 -2.78
N LEU A 110 9.43 -6.83 -2.02
CA LEU A 110 9.60 -5.48 -2.57
C LEU A 110 10.89 -5.33 -3.38
N SER A 111 12.01 -5.80 -2.84
CA SER A 111 13.28 -5.70 -3.55
C SER A 111 13.27 -6.43 -4.88
N GLU A 112 12.71 -7.65 -4.93
CA GLU A 112 12.62 -8.46 -6.15
C GLU A 112 11.67 -7.82 -7.18
N GLU A 113 10.55 -7.21 -6.75
CA GLU A 113 9.66 -6.38 -7.60
C GLU A 113 10.39 -5.20 -8.25
N LEU A 114 11.33 -4.60 -7.50
CA LEU A 114 12.20 -3.51 -7.97
C LEU A 114 13.45 -4.03 -8.71
N GLY A 115 13.46 -5.31 -9.08
CA GLY A 115 14.51 -5.96 -9.85
C GLY A 115 15.81 -6.15 -9.09
N ASP A 116 15.80 -6.10 -7.75
CA ASP A 116 16.98 -6.12 -6.89
C ASP A 116 18.02 -5.04 -7.24
N GLY A 117 17.60 -3.96 -7.91
CA GLY A 117 18.49 -2.90 -8.39
C GLY A 117 19.06 -3.16 -9.80
N ASP A 118 18.52 -4.12 -10.54
CA ASP A 118 18.75 -4.33 -11.96
C ASP A 118 17.61 -3.70 -12.78
N PRO A 119 17.88 -2.69 -13.62
CA PRO A 119 16.85 -2.01 -14.40
C PRO A 119 16.12 -2.95 -15.38
N GLU A 120 16.77 -4.02 -15.84
CA GLU A 120 16.16 -4.98 -16.78
C GLU A 120 15.17 -5.91 -16.09
N LYS A 121 15.30 -6.08 -14.76
CA LYS A 121 14.41 -6.91 -13.94
C LYS A 121 13.31 -6.09 -13.27
N HIS A 122 13.45 -4.77 -13.18
CA HIS A 122 12.50 -3.89 -12.48
C HIS A 122 11.11 -3.88 -13.14
N HIS A 123 10.06 -4.20 -12.38
CA HIS A 123 8.71 -4.45 -12.90
C HIS A 123 8.10 -3.24 -13.62
N VAL A 124 8.26 -2.03 -13.06
CA VAL A 124 7.82 -0.79 -13.75
C VAL A 124 8.55 -0.60 -15.10
N THR A 125 9.85 -0.89 -15.17
CA THR A 125 10.62 -0.78 -16.42
C THR A 125 10.13 -1.79 -17.45
N LEU A 126 9.85 -3.03 -17.03
CA LEU A 126 9.27 -4.07 -17.89
C LEU A 126 7.89 -3.65 -18.43
N TYR A 127 7.04 -3.09 -17.57
CA TYR A 127 5.72 -2.62 -17.99
C TYR A 127 5.81 -1.42 -18.96
N ARG A 128 6.74 -0.49 -18.72
CA ARG A 128 7.01 0.62 -19.65
C ARG A 128 7.46 0.12 -21.02
N LYS A 129 8.39 -0.84 -21.06
CA LYS A 129 8.84 -1.50 -22.31
C LYS A 129 7.68 -2.17 -23.04
N LEU A 130 6.78 -2.83 -22.32
CA LEU A 130 5.55 -3.41 -22.89
C LEU A 130 4.70 -2.33 -23.57
N LEU A 131 4.38 -1.23 -22.86
CA LEU A 131 3.60 -0.12 -23.38
C LEU A 131 4.26 0.55 -24.61
N GLU A 132 5.58 0.71 -24.59
CA GLU A 132 6.36 1.21 -25.72
C GLU A 132 6.28 0.27 -26.94
N SER A 133 6.40 -1.04 -26.74
CA SER A 133 6.37 -2.03 -27.82
C SER A 133 5.04 -2.09 -28.56
N ILE A 134 3.93 -1.76 -27.89
CA ILE A 134 2.60 -1.68 -28.51
C ILE A 134 2.26 -0.29 -29.06
N GLY A 135 3.21 0.66 -29.03
CA GLY A 135 3.04 2.03 -29.53
C GLY A 135 2.17 2.91 -28.64
N ARG A 136 2.13 2.65 -27.33
CA ARG A 136 1.34 3.38 -26.32
C ARG A 136 2.19 3.85 -25.14
N PRO A 137 3.30 4.58 -25.35
CA PRO A 137 4.12 5.08 -24.25
C PRO A 137 3.30 6.01 -23.36
N LEU A 138 3.55 5.96 -22.05
CA LEU A 138 2.96 6.85 -21.07
C LEU A 138 4.03 7.69 -20.37
N PRO A 139 3.66 8.87 -19.83
CA PRO A 139 4.52 9.63 -18.93
C PRO A 139 4.94 8.80 -17.71
N ASP A 140 5.95 9.27 -16.98
CA ASP A 140 6.39 8.60 -15.75
C ASP A 140 5.26 8.58 -14.72
N GLY A 141 5.02 7.45 -14.07
CA GLY A 141 3.89 7.25 -13.15
C GLY A 141 3.86 8.21 -11.95
N HIS A 142 4.99 8.83 -11.62
CA HIS A 142 5.12 9.82 -10.55
C HIS A 142 5.04 11.28 -11.05
N SER A 143 4.82 11.51 -12.34
CA SER A 143 4.75 12.83 -12.96
C SER A 143 3.32 13.41 -12.95
N ALA A 144 3.23 14.75 -12.96
CA ALA A 144 1.94 15.41 -13.15
C ALA A 144 1.33 15.12 -14.54
N ASP A 145 2.18 14.95 -15.55
CA ASP A 145 1.77 14.61 -16.92
C ASP A 145 1.05 13.26 -16.97
N PHE A 146 1.45 12.29 -16.13
CA PHE A 146 0.74 11.02 -16.01
C PHE A 146 -0.69 11.24 -15.54
N ILE A 147 -0.93 12.08 -14.52
CA ILE A 147 -2.29 12.37 -14.01
C ILE A 147 -3.15 13.06 -15.08
N HIS A 148 -2.53 13.86 -15.96
CA HIS A 148 -3.20 14.62 -17.01
C HIS A 148 -3.24 13.91 -18.37
N ALA A 149 -2.85 12.64 -18.44
CA ALA A 149 -2.84 11.88 -19.68
C ALA A 149 -4.28 11.70 -20.23
N SER A 150 -4.46 11.99 -21.52
CA SER A 150 -5.76 11.90 -22.23
C SER A 150 -6.34 10.47 -22.29
N GLU A 151 -5.50 9.49 -21.97
CA GLU A 151 -5.80 8.07 -21.90
C GLU A 151 -6.83 7.76 -20.82
N TRP A 152 -6.89 8.57 -19.76
CA TRP A 152 -7.83 8.36 -18.65
C TRP A 152 -9.26 8.77 -18.97
N ASP A 153 -9.47 9.59 -20.00
CA ASP A 153 -10.80 10.02 -20.45
C ASP A 153 -11.54 8.94 -21.26
N ARG A 154 -10.88 7.80 -21.54
CA ARG A 154 -11.35 6.78 -22.50
C ARG A 154 -12.22 5.67 -21.90
N GLY A 155 -12.59 5.77 -20.62
CA GLY A 155 -13.49 4.83 -19.95
C GLY A 155 -13.52 5.04 -18.44
N ASP A 156 -14.38 4.29 -17.75
CA ASP A 156 -14.36 4.25 -16.29
C ASP A 156 -13.14 3.46 -15.81
N ASN A 157 -12.23 4.14 -15.11
CA ASN A 157 -11.02 3.59 -14.53
C ASN A 157 -10.97 3.81 -13.00
N HIS A 158 -12.11 4.16 -12.38
CA HIS A 158 -12.17 4.44 -10.94
C HIS A 158 -11.61 3.27 -10.11
N GLY A 159 -12.00 2.04 -10.42
CA GLY A 159 -11.52 0.85 -9.70
C GLY A 159 -10.01 0.64 -9.83
N ILE A 160 -9.41 0.95 -10.99
CA ILE A 160 -7.96 0.86 -11.18
C ILE A 160 -7.23 1.90 -10.34
N TRP A 161 -7.70 3.14 -10.36
CA TRP A 161 -7.10 4.20 -9.55
C TRP A 161 -7.27 3.94 -8.06
N GLU A 162 -8.43 3.43 -7.63
CA GLU A 162 -8.64 2.98 -6.27
C GLU A 162 -7.65 1.87 -5.88
N ALA A 163 -7.39 0.92 -6.79
CA ALA A 163 -6.39 -0.12 -6.57
C ALA A 163 -4.98 0.43 -6.44
N ALA A 164 -4.57 1.33 -7.33
CA ALA A 164 -3.25 1.97 -7.27
C ALA A 164 -3.06 2.77 -5.97
N VAL A 165 -4.06 3.57 -5.59
CA VAL A 165 -4.03 4.36 -4.35
C VAL A 165 -4.06 3.45 -3.13
N GLY A 166 -4.83 2.37 -3.14
CA GLY A 166 -4.89 1.42 -2.04
C GLY A 166 -3.54 0.76 -1.75
N GLN A 167 -2.81 0.36 -2.80
CA GLN A 167 -1.45 -0.18 -2.68
C GLN A 167 -0.46 0.84 -2.10
N LEU A 168 -0.53 2.10 -2.51
CA LEU A 168 0.31 3.18 -1.95
C LEU A 168 -0.01 3.47 -0.48
N VAL A 169 -1.30 3.45 -0.12
CA VAL A 169 -1.76 3.90 1.21
C VAL A 169 -1.54 2.84 2.29
N ILE A 170 -1.70 1.56 1.97
CA ILE A 170 -1.68 0.50 3.00
C ILE A 170 -0.34 0.42 3.74
N SER A 171 0.77 0.75 3.07
CA SER A 171 2.10 0.65 3.65
C SER A 171 2.46 1.84 4.55
N LEU A 172 1.76 2.98 4.48
CA LEU A 172 2.16 4.25 5.11
C LEU A 172 2.35 4.19 6.65
N PHE A 173 1.66 3.27 7.34
CA PHE A 173 1.71 3.17 8.80
C PHE A 173 2.02 1.72 9.23
N PRO A 174 3.21 1.21 8.92
CA PRO A 174 3.53 -0.20 9.09
C PRO A 174 3.61 -0.60 10.57
N HIS A 175 3.96 0.32 11.47
CA HIS A 175 3.96 0.02 12.91
C HIS A 175 2.55 -0.23 13.45
N GLU A 176 1.56 0.42 12.84
CA GLU A 176 0.17 0.35 13.26
C GLU A 176 -0.59 -0.72 12.49
N PHE A 177 -0.24 -1.00 11.23
CA PHE A 177 -0.97 -1.92 10.33
C PHE A 177 -0.11 -3.06 9.73
N LEU A 178 0.99 -3.46 10.40
CA LEU A 178 1.83 -4.57 9.91
C LEU A 178 1.02 -5.85 9.60
N PRO A 179 0.09 -6.32 10.46
CA PRO A 179 -0.71 -7.52 10.15
C PRO A 179 -1.54 -7.38 8.88
N GLU A 180 -2.17 -6.22 8.67
CA GLU A 180 -2.94 -5.93 7.47
C GLU A 180 -2.04 -5.88 6.23
N ILE A 181 -0.83 -5.31 6.34
CA ILE A 181 0.16 -5.31 5.25
C ILE A 181 0.59 -6.74 4.90
N LEU A 182 0.89 -7.57 5.90
CA LEU A 182 1.27 -8.97 5.67
C LEU A 182 0.13 -9.78 5.05
N GLY A 183 -1.11 -9.54 5.48
CA GLY A 183 -2.29 -10.14 4.87
C GLY A 183 -2.54 -9.69 3.43
N PHE A 184 -2.34 -8.40 3.15
CA PHE A 184 -2.44 -7.86 1.80
C PHE A 184 -1.41 -8.51 0.89
N ASN A 185 -0.15 -8.58 1.34
CA ASN A 185 0.94 -9.25 0.66
C ASN A 185 0.59 -10.72 0.39
N LEU A 186 0.08 -11.44 1.39
CA LEU A 186 -0.27 -12.86 1.25
C LEU A 186 -1.23 -13.13 0.10
N HIS A 187 -2.26 -12.30 -0.09
CA HIS A 187 -3.18 -12.44 -1.23
C HIS A 187 -2.58 -11.92 -2.53
N PHE A 188 -1.87 -10.78 -2.47
CA PHE A 188 -1.39 -10.11 -3.68
C PHE A 188 -0.38 -10.97 -4.45
N GLU A 189 0.46 -11.70 -3.71
CA GLU A 189 1.43 -12.65 -4.26
C GLU A 189 0.82 -13.96 -4.78
N GLU A 190 -0.49 -14.18 -4.68
CA GLU A 190 -1.09 -15.40 -5.24
C GLU A 190 -1.19 -15.31 -6.76
N VAL A 191 -0.74 -16.35 -7.47
CA VAL A 191 -0.99 -16.47 -8.92
C VAL A 191 -2.50 -16.48 -9.18
N ARG A 192 -2.97 -15.56 -10.02
CA ARG A 192 -4.38 -15.39 -10.37
C ARG A 192 -4.70 -15.96 -11.75
N LEU A 193 -5.93 -16.46 -11.91
CA LEU A 193 -6.42 -17.01 -13.19
C LEU A 193 -6.38 -15.96 -14.30
N ASP A 194 -6.78 -14.72 -14.00
CA ASP A 194 -6.79 -13.62 -14.96
C ASP A 194 -5.38 -13.31 -15.47
N THR A 195 -4.35 -13.34 -14.61
CA THR A 195 -2.95 -13.18 -15.03
C THR A 195 -2.53 -14.22 -16.07
N MET A 196 -2.88 -15.50 -15.88
CA MET A 196 -2.60 -16.57 -16.85
C MET A 196 -3.37 -16.39 -18.16
N GLN A 197 -4.65 -16.01 -18.07
CA GLN A 197 -5.49 -15.72 -19.25
C GLN A 197 -4.96 -14.52 -20.04
N VAL A 198 -4.54 -13.44 -19.37
CA VAL A 198 -3.94 -12.26 -20.00
C VAL A 198 -2.68 -12.67 -20.75
N ALA A 199 -1.73 -13.36 -20.11
CA ALA A 199 -0.50 -13.79 -20.77
C ALA A 199 -0.78 -14.64 -22.02
N HIS A 200 -1.74 -15.55 -21.92
CA HIS A 200 -2.15 -16.40 -23.04
C HIS A 200 -2.79 -15.62 -24.18
N GLU A 201 -3.74 -14.73 -23.90
CA GLU A 201 -4.46 -13.97 -24.93
C GLU A 201 -3.61 -12.88 -25.58
N LEU A 202 -2.69 -12.23 -24.84
CA LEU A 202 -1.73 -11.29 -25.41
C LEU A 202 -0.86 -11.94 -26.49
N THR A 203 -0.41 -13.19 -26.25
CA THR A 203 0.36 -13.97 -27.22
C THR A 203 -0.40 -14.18 -28.52
N HIS A 204 -1.72 -14.42 -28.45
CA HIS A 204 -2.56 -14.58 -29.66
C HIS A 204 -2.65 -13.30 -30.50
N HIS A 205 -2.54 -12.14 -29.85
CA HIS A 205 -2.58 -10.83 -30.50
C HIS A 205 -1.18 -10.32 -30.91
N GLY A 206 -0.13 -11.14 -30.75
CA GLY A 206 1.25 -10.76 -31.06
C GLY A 206 1.81 -9.68 -30.13
N ILE A 207 1.28 -9.57 -28.91
CA ILE A 207 1.76 -8.66 -27.86
C ILE A 207 2.64 -9.46 -26.90
N ASP A 208 3.79 -8.91 -26.52
CA ASP A 208 4.71 -9.54 -25.59
C ASP A 208 4.05 -9.72 -24.20
N PRO A 209 3.87 -10.96 -23.71
CA PRO A 209 3.26 -11.23 -22.41
C PRO A 209 4.26 -11.22 -21.25
N TYR A 210 5.55 -10.92 -21.48
CA TYR A 210 6.62 -11.22 -20.52
C TYR A 210 6.39 -10.67 -19.11
N TYR A 211 5.89 -9.44 -18.97
CA TYR A 211 5.53 -8.85 -17.66
C TYR A 211 4.53 -9.71 -16.86
N PHE A 212 3.58 -10.38 -17.51
CA PHE A 212 2.63 -11.27 -16.83
C PHE A 212 3.21 -12.67 -16.61
N LEU A 213 4.07 -13.15 -17.52
CA LEU A 213 4.73 -14.45 -17.38
C LEU A 213 5.68 -14.51 -16.18
N ILE A 214 6.36 -13.40 -15.87
CA ILE A 214 7.24 -13.35 -14.70
C ILE A 214 6.45 -13.54 -13.41
N HIS A 215 5.31 -12.88 -13.23
CA HIS A 215 4.43 -13.03 -12.07
C HIS A 215 3.90 -14.47 -11.94
N ILE A 216 3.54 -15.13 -13.05
CA ILE A 216 3.15 -16.56 -13.00
C ILE A 216 4.29 -17.45 -12.43
N SER A 217 5.54 -17.05 -12.62
CA SER A 217 6.72 -17.84 -12.28
C SER A 217 7.28 -17.50 -10.89
N ILE A 218 7.51 -16.21 -10.61
CA ILE A 218 8.14 -15.73 -9.37
C ILE A 218 7.19 -15.80 -8.19
N ASP A 219 5.87 -15.75 -8.43
CA ASP A 219 4.83 -15.79 -7.39
C ASP A 219 4.47 -17.23 -6.97
N ASN A 220 5.26 -18.23 -7.36
CA ASN A 220 4.93 -19.63 -7.11
C ASN A 220 4.87 -19.97 -5.60
N ALA A 221 4.04 -20.95 -5.25
CA ALA A 221 3.74 -21.30 -3.86
C ALA A 221 4.79 -22.18 -3.15
N ASP A 222 5.87 -22.60 -3.84
CA ASP A 222 6.92 -23.43 -3.24
C ASP A 222 8.13 -22.62 -2.78
N SER A 223 8.74 -21.87 -3.71
CA SER A 223 9.95 -21.09 -3.47
C SER A 223 9.82 -19.61 -3.81
N GLY A 224 8.69 -19.20 -4.39
CA GLY A 224 8.40 -17.85 -4.84
C GLY A 224 7.78 -16.95 -3.79
N HIS A 225 7.24 -15.81 -4.23
CA HIS A 225 6.69 -14.78 -3.35
C HIS A 225 5.50 -15.25 -2.51
N THR A 226 4.62 -16.10 -3.04
CA THR A 226 3.54 -16.74 -2.24
C THR A 226 4.13 -17.51 -1.04
N ALA A 227 5.22 -18.26 -1.24
CA ALA A 227 5.87 -19.02 -0.17
C ALA A 227 6.50 -18.10 0.88
N MET A 228 7.17 -17.03 0.42
CA MET A 228 7.77 -16.01 1.29
C MET A 228 6.73 -15.25 2.11
N ALA A 229 5.62 -14.86 1.48
CA ALA A 229 4.50 -14.19 2.13
C ALA A 229 3.86 -15.08 3.20
N SER A 230 3.65 -16.36 2.87
CA SER A 230 3.16 -17.37 3.80
C SER A 230 4.09 -17.54 5.00
N HIS A 231 5.41 -17.61 4.74
CA HIS A 231 6.42 -17.72 5.79
C HIS A 231 6.44 -16.49 6.71
N ALA A 232 6.34 -15.28 6.14
CA ALA A 232 6.29 -14.03 6.90
C ALA A 232 5.09 -14.00 7.85
N VAL A 233 3.90 -14.44 7.39
CA VAL A 233 2.70 -14.52 8.23
C VAL A 233 2.86 -15.55 9.36
N VAL A 234 3.36 -16.75 9.05
CA VAL A 234 3.60 -17.79 10.07
C VAL A 234 4.57 -17.28 11.13
N GLN A 235 5.72 -16.75 10.70
CA GLN A 235 6.74 -16.24 11.60
C GLN A 235 6.22 -15.07 12.44
N TYR A 236 5.45 -14.14 11.85
CA TYR A 236 4.83 -13.05 12.60
C TYR A 236 3.94 -13.56 13.74
N LEU A 237 3.08 -14.52 13.45
CA LEU A 237 2.18 -15.10 14.44
C LEU A 237 2.92 -15.93 15.49
N ASP A 238 4.05 -16.54 15.14
CA ASP A 238 4.94 -17.19 16.09
C ASP A 238 5.62 -16.20 17.03
N VAL A 239 6.06 -15.04 16.53
CA VAL A 239 6.57 -13.95 17.38
C VAL A 239 5.47 -13.49 18.35
N MET A 240 4.25 -13.21 17.85
CA MET A 240 3.12 -12.80 18.70
C MET A 240 2.79 -13.84 19.77
N ARG A 241 2.80 -15.13 19.42
CA ARG A 241 2.60 -16.22 20.36
C ARG A 241 3.66 -16.21 21.46
N ALA A 242 4.92 -16.05 21.08
CA ALA A 242 6.04 -16.07 22.01
C ALA A 242 6.09 -14.84 22.93
N THR A 243 5.65 -13.67 22.45
CA THR A 243 5.75 -12.40 23.20
C THR A 243 4.48 -12.04 23.96
N GLU A 244 3.30 -12.34 23.42
CA GLU A 244 2.00 -11.84 23.91
C GLU A 244 0.94 -12.94 24.10
N GLY A 245 1.19 -14.16 23.62
CA GLY A 245 0.33 -15.35 23.82
C GLY A 245 -0.81 -15.51 22.80
N GLU A 246 -1.60 -16.57 22.96
CA GLU A 246 -2.62 -16.99 21.96
C GLU A 246 -3.72 -15.96 21.70
N ALA A 247 -4.09 -15.15 22.69
CA ALA A 247 -5.06 -14.08 22.49
C ALA A 247 -4.56 -13.04 21.46
N ALA A 248 -3.28 -12.68 21.53
CA ALA A 248 -2.66 -11.76 20.57
C ALA A 248 -2.58 -12.39 19.17
N VAL A 249 -2.31 -13.70 19.06
CA VAL A 249 -2.36 -14.45 17.79
C VAL A 249 -3.75 -14.33 17.15
N GLY A 250 -4.83 -14.56 17.91
CA GLY A 250 -6.19 -14.45 17.40
C GLY A 250 -6.53 -13.03 16.91
N HIS A 251 -6.06 -11.99 17.62
CA HIS A 251 -6.26 -10.59 17.21
C HIS A 251 -5.45 -10.25 15.95
N ALA A 252 -4.18 -10.67 15.90
CA ALA A 252 -3.30 -10.50 14.75
C ALA A 252 -3.84 -11.22 13.51
N TRP A 253 -4.35 -12.44 13.66
CA TRP A 253 -4.92 -13.23 12.58
C TRP A 253 -6.11 -12.55 11.92
N LYS A 254 -7.04 -11.99 12.72
CA LYS A 254 -8.17 -11.22 12.17
C LYS A 254 -7.70 -10.07 11.31
N ARG A 255 -6.64 -9.37 11.73
CA ARG A 255 -6.07 -8.24 10.99
C ARG A 255 -5.39 -8.68 9.69
N ILE A 256 -4.71 -9.83 9.69
CA ILE A 256 -4.19 -10.48 8.47
C ILE A 256 -5.34 -10.81 7.52
N GLN A 257 -6.45 -11.37 8.01
CA GLN A 257 -7.63 -11.63 7.19
C GLN A 257 -8.20 -10.33 6.57
N VAL A 258 -8.25 -9.23 7.32
CA VAL A 258 -8.66 -7.93 6.78
C VAL A 258 -7.74 -7.47 5.65
N GLY A 259 -6.43 -7.59 5.81
CA GLY A 259 -5.44 -7.25 4.79
C GLY A 259 -5.64 -8.07 3.51
N TYR A 260 -5.79 -9.39 3.68
CA TYR A 260 -6.04 -10.34 2.59
C TYR A 260 -7.32 -9.98 1.83
N ILE A 261 -8.41 -9.72 2.55
CA ILE A 261 -9.70 -9.32 1.98
C ILE A 261 -9.61 -7.95 1.29
N LEU A 262 -8.85 -7.01 1.83
CA LEU A 262 -8.62 -5.73 1.17
C LEU A 262 -7.99 -5.97 -0.21
N SER A 263 -6.91 -6.73 -0.28
CA SER A 263 -6.25 -7.06 -1.56
C SER A 263 -7.20 -7.74 -2.55
N GLN A 264 -8.08 -8.62 -2.07
CA GLN A 264 -9.06 -9.33 -2.89
C GLN A 264 -10.18 -8.47 -3.46
N THR A 265 -10.60 -7.44 -2.72
CA THR A 265 -11.75 -6.59 -3.07
C THR A 265 -11.33 -5.24 -3.64
N LEU A 266 -10.04 -4.91 -3.62
CA LEU A 266 -9.54 -3.61 -4.03
C LEU A 266 -9.80 -3.37 -5.53
N GLY A 267 -10.49 -2.28 -5.85
CA GLY A 267 -10.86 -1.94 -7.22
C GLY A 267 -12.09 -2.69 -7.77
N CYS A 268 -12.66 -3.62 -7.00
CA CYS A 268 -13.94 -4.27 -7.32
C CYS A 268 -15.11 -3.40 -6.85
N TYR A 269 -15.82 -2.76 -7.78
CA TYR A 269 -17.14 -2.18 -7.49
C TYR A 269 -18.21 -3.26 -7.70
N THR A 270 -18.48 -4.05 -6.66
CA THR A 270 -19.77 -4.74 -6.58
C THR A 270 -20.73 -3.90 -5.75
N CYS A 271 -21.89 -3.62 -6.33
CA CYS A 271 -22.98 -2.92 -5.65
C CYS A 271 -23.51 -3.81 -4.52
N THR A 272 -23.02 -3.61 -3.31
CA THR A 272 -23.58 -4.29 -2.14
C THR A 272 -24.99 -3.77 -1.85
N SER A 273 -25.99 -4.55 -2.27
CA SER A 273 -27.34 -4.41 -1.74
C SER A 273 -27.31 -4.83 -0.26
N ASN A 274 -27.36 -3.84 0.64
CA ASN A 274 -27.31 -4.03 2.09
C ASN A 274 -28.34 -5.08 2.58
N VAL A 275 -27.85 -6.23 3.06
CA VAL A 275 -28.63 -7.11 3.95
C VAL A 275 -28.27 -6.75 5.39
N ASP A 276 -28.82 -5.63 5.87
CA ASP A 276 -28.75 -5.28 7.29
C ASP A 276 -29.85 -6.01 8.09
N SER A 277 -29.45 -6.53 9.25
CA SER A 277 -30.30 -6.92 10.37
C SER A 277 -30.89 -5.68 11.04
N GLU A 278 -31.79 -4.97 10.36
CA GLU A 278 -32.58 -3.86 10.92
C GLU A 278 -33.93 -4.33 11.46
N PRO A 279 -34.51 -3.64 12.48
CA PRO A 279 -35.91 -3.80 12.84
C PRO A 279 -36.78 -3.67 11.57
N SER A 280 -37.66 -4.63 11.33
CA SER A 280 -38.45 -4.77 10.10
C SER A 280 -39.21 -3.50 9.70
N SER A 281 -39.57 -2.65 10.66
CA SER A 281 -40.23 -1.36 10.46
C SER A 281 -39.35 -0.28 9.81
N LEU A 282 -38.07 -0.17 10.18
CA LEU A 282 -37.14 0.83 9.63
C LEU A 282 -36.65 0.45 8.24
N LYS A 283 -36.43 -0.84 7.98
CA LYS A 283 -36.09 -1.36 6.65
C LYS A 283 -37.22 -1.09 5.64
N SER A 284 -38.46 -1.33 6.06
CA SER A 284 -39.66 -1.03 5.25
C SER A 284 -39.78 0.47 4.96
N LEU A 285 -39.57 1.32 5.97
CA LEU A 285 -39.60 2.78 5.81
C LEU A 285 -38.51 3.29 4.85
N ARG A 286 -37.26 2.83 4.99
CA ARG A 286 -36.13 3.18 4.12
C ARG A 286 -36.38 2.73 2.68
N SER A 287 -36.90 1.52 2.48
CA SER A 287 -37.26 1.02 1.14
C SER A 287 -38.36 1.88 0.51
N ALA A 288 -39.42 2.19 1.26
CA ALA A 288 -40.54 3.01 0.78
C ALA A 288 -40.12 4.45 0.45
N LEU A 289 -39.23 5.05 1.25
CA LEU A 289 -38.66 6.37 0.97
C LEU A 289 -37.72 6.35 -0.23
N SER A 290 -36.91 5.30 -0.38
CA SER A 290 -35.99 5.17 -1.53
C SER A 290 -36.76 5.05 -2.84
N THR A 291 -37.84 4.27 -2.90
CA THR A 291 -38.72 4.22 -4.07
C THR A 291 -39.32 5.59 -4.39
N GLN A 292 -39.85 6.30 -3.39
CA GLN A 292 -40.42 7.64 -3.60
C GLN A 292 -39.38 8.65 -4.09
N VAL A 293 -38.17 8.64 -3.54
CA VAL A 293 -37.10 9.55 -3.97
C VAL A 293 -36.64 9.22 -5.38
N LEU A 294 -36.54 7.94 -5.74
CA LEU A 294 -36.23 7.52 -7.10
C LEU A 294 -37.29 7.99 -8.10
N ASP A 295 -38.57 7.86 -7.77
CA ASP A 295 -39.67 8.31 -8.61
C ASP A 295 -39.64 9.83 -8.81
N ILE A 296 -39.32 10.58 -7.75
CA ILE A 296 -39.09 12.04 -7.84
C ILE A 296 -37.95 12.32 -8.82
N PHE A 297 -36.79 11.68 -8.67
CA PHE A 297 -35.65 11.94 -9.56
C PHE A 297 -35.94 11.54 -11.01
N ARG A 298 -36.63 10.43 -11.27
CA ARG A 298 -37.10 10.04 -12.61
C ARG A 298 -38.00 11.09 -13.23
N ALA A 299 -38.99 11.58 -12.48
CA ALA A 299 -39.92 12.60 -12.94
C ALA A 299 -39.22 13.94 -13.23
N LYS A 300 -38.17 14.29 -12.46
CA LYS A 300 -37.36 15.49 -12.73
C LYS A 300 -36.40 15.29 -13.89
N ALA A 301 -35.76 14.14 -13.98
CA ALA A 301 -34.80 13.82 -15.02
C ALA A 301 -35.46 13.86 -16.41
N SER A 302 -36.66 13.30 -16.55
CA SER A 302 -37.40 13.26 -17.82
C SER A 302 -37.66 14.63 -18.45
N VAL A 303 -37.69 15.70 -17.64
CA VAL A 303 -37.90 17.09 -18.11
C VAL A 303 -36.65 17.96 -18.04
N SER A 304 -35.53 17.45 -17.51
CA SER A 304 -34.33 18.27 -17.25
C SER A 304 -32.99 17.69 -17.75
N HIS A 305 -32.95 16.42 -18.18
CA HIS A 305 -31.69 15.74 -18.56
C HIS A 305 -30.85 16.52 -19.58
N GLY A 306 -31.46 17.17 -20.58
CA GLY A 306 -30.76 17.98 -21.58
C GLY A 306 -30.30 19.38 -21.11
N ILE A 307 -30.90 19.92 -20.05
CA ILE A 307 -30.63 21.28 -19.53
C ILE A 307 -29.27 21.32 -18.81
N HIS A 308 -28.88 20.21 -18.17
CA HIS A 308 -27.67 20.12 -17.35
C HIS A 308 -26.41 19.70 -18.12
N SER A 309 -26.47 19.63 -19.45
CA SER A 309 -25.35 19.26 -20.33
C SER A 309 -24.09 20.13 -20.17
N ARG A 310 -24.23 21.37 -19.69
CA ARG A 310 -23.11 22.29 -19.40
C ARG A 310 -22.76 22.39 -17.92
N SER A 311 -23.42 21.62 -17.06
CA SER A 311 -23.15 21.60 -15.63
C SER A 311 -21.82 20.88 -15.35
N ARG A 312 -20.99 21.46 -14.48
CA ARG A 312 -19.75 20.84 -13.98
C ARG A 312 -19.97 20.01 -12.70
N ALA A 313 -21.22 19.82 -12.31
CA ALA A 313 -21.55 19.02 -11.13
C ALA A 313 -21.42 17.52 -11.46
N CYS A 314 -20.86 16.74 -10.53
CA CYS A 314 -20.78 15.29 -10.62
C CYS A 314 -21.38 14.65 -9.37
N ILE A 315 -22.04 13.49 -9.52
CA ILE A 315 -22.59 12.67 -8.43
C ILE A 315 -21.84 11.34 -8.45
N GLY A 316 -20.91 11.17 -7.52
CA GLY A 316 -19.98 10.03 -7.57
C GLY A 316 -19.17 10.07 -8.87
N PRO A 317 -19.10 8.97 -9.64
CA PRO A 317 -18.37 8.93 -10.91
C PRO A 317 -19.10 9.60 -12.08
N TYR A 318 -20.39 9.91 -11.95
CA TYR A 318 -21.20 10.42 -13.07
C TYR A 318 -21.21 11.95 -13.14
N ALA A 319 -21.05 12.53 -14.33
CA ALA A 319 -21.47 13.91 -14.53
C ALA A 319 -22.98 14.03 -14.32
N LEU A 320 -23.47 15.18 -13.87
CA LEU A 320 -24.89 15.35 -13.51
C LEU A 320 -25.84 15.00 -14.66
N HIS A 321 -25.49 15.33 -15.90
CA HIS A 321 -26.31 15.02 -17.06
C HIS A 321 -26.37 13.51 -17.34
N GLU A 322 -25.23 12.81 -17.23
CA GLU A 322 -25.15 11.35 -17.37
C GLU A 322 -25.94 10.65 -16.27
N TRP A 323 -25.82 11.13 -15.03
CA TRP A 323 -26.57 10.60 -13.90
C TRP A 323 -28.08 10.73 -14.11
N LEU A 324 -28.54 11.86 -14.66
CA LEU A 324 -29.96 12.08 -14.99
C LEU A 324 -30.42 11.20 -16.16
N GLU A 325 -29.60 11.01 -17.19
CA GLU A 325 -29.92 10.09 -18.30
C GLU A 325 -30.01 8.64 -17.83
N GLU A 326 -29.09 8.21 -16.96
CA GLU A 326 -29.09 6.86 -16.41
C GLU A 326 -30.30 6.62 -15.51
N THR A 327 -30.72 7.65 -14.76
CA THR A 327 -31.95 7.62 -13.95
C THR A 327 -33.20 7.34 -14.80
N ILE A 328 -33.22 7.77 -16.07
CA ILE A 328 -34.33 7.54 -17.01
C ILE A 328 -34.23 6.15 -17.66
N ARG A 329 -33.03 5.69 -18.03
CA ARG A 329 -32.83 4.50 -18.87
C ARG A 329 -33.08 3.16 -18.18
N MET A 330 -32.81 3.05 -16.88
CA MET A 330 -32.83 1.76 -16.17
C MET A 330 -34.05 1.61 -15.24
N GLU A 331 -35.01 0.75 -15.63
CA GLU A 331 -36.11 0.37 -14.75
C GLU A 331 -35.65 -0.54 -13.59
N SER A 332 -34.57 -1.32 -13.76
CA SER A 332 -34.12 -2.35 -12.81
C SER A 332 -33.01 -1.94 -11.82
N ASN A 333 -32.21 -0.89 -12.09
CA ASN A 333 -31.01 -0.54 -11.29
C ASN A 333 -31.11 0.82 -10.55
N GLY A 334 -32.30 1.42 -10.44
CA GLY A 334 -32.44 2.76 -9.83
C GLY A 334 -32.05 2.85 -8.33
N LEU A 335 -31.99 1.71 -7.63
CA LEU A 335 -31.46 1.64 -6.27
C LEU A 335 -29.93 1.82 -6.21
N ASP A 336 -29.21 1.47 -7.28
CA ASP A 336 -27.76 1.64 -7.36
C ASP A 336 -27.40 3.12 -7.48
N LEU A 337 -28.13 3.87 -8.32
CA LEU A 337 -27.98 5.33 -8.45
C LEU A 337 -28.27 6.07 -7.15
N LEU A 338 -29.29 5.65 -6.39
CA LEU A 338 -29.55 6.19 -5.06
C LEU A 338 -28.46 5.83 -4.05
N THR A 339 -27.86 4.64 -4.17
CA THR A 339 -26.74 4.22 -3.33
C THR A 339 -25.51 5.08 -3.61
N ILE A 340 -25.19 5.33 -4.88
CA ILE A 340 -24.13 6.27 -5.30
C ILE A 340 -24.40 7.66 -4.73
N LEU A 341 -25.62 8.20 -4.92
CA LEU A 341 -26.00 9.51 -4.40
C LEU A 341 -25.89 9.57 -2.87
N SER A 342 -26.30 8.51 -2.16
CA SER A 342 -26.23 8.43 -0.69
C SER A 342 -24.80 8.52 -0.14
N ARG A 343 -23.81 8.08 -0.94
CA ARG A 343 -22.38 8.08 -0.60
C ARG A 343 -21.64 9.30 -1.16
N ALA A 344 -22.24 10.03 -2.11
CA ALA A 344 -21.63 11.19 -2.78
C ALA A 344 -21.56 12.42 -1.86
N LYS A 345 -20.46 12.60 -1.14
CA LYS A 345 -20.17 13.85 -0.43
C LYS A 345 -19.62 14.90 -1.41
N PRO A 346 -20.01 16.20 -1.29
CA PRO A 346 -20.86 16.79 -0.26
C PRO A 346 -22.37 16.75 -0.56
N TRP A 347 -22.81 16.15 -1.67
CA TRP A 347 -24.22 16.12 -2.10
C TRP A 347 -25.16 15.57 -1.03
N VAL A 348 -24.83 14.40 -0.47
CA VAL A 348 -25.56 13.80 0.65
C VAL A 348 -24.61 13.58 1.83
N VAL A 349 -25.08 14.01 3.00
CA VAL A 349 -24.52 13.66 4.31
C VAL A 349 -25.54 12.78 5.00
N ALA A 350 -25.34 11.47 4.92
CA ALA A 350 -26.25 10.48 5.51
C ALA A 350 -26.56 10.78 6.99
N GLY A 351 -27.84 10.75 7.35
CA GLY A 351 -28.36 11.09 8.68
C GLY A 351 -28.43 12.59 8.97
N ASN A 352 -28.09 13.45 8.01
CA ASN A 352 -28.12 14.89 8.20
C ASN A 352 -28.46 15.66 6.90
N SER A 353 -29.77 15.75 6.61
CA SER A 353 -30.33 16.50 5.49
C SER A 353 -29.90 17.98 5.50
N ARG A 354 -29.81 18.60 6.69
CA ARG A 354 -29.40 20.01 6.83
C ARG A 354 -27.96 20.29 6.41
N LYS A 355 -27.06 19.31 6.55
CA LYS A 355 -25.65 19.41 6.11
C LYS A 355 -25.44 18.98 4.65
N SER A 356 -26.44 18.40 4.01
CA SER A 356 -26.35 17.88 2.64
C SER A 356 -26.41 19.03 1.62
N LEU A 357 -25.44 19.09 0.71
CA LEU A 357 -25.40 20.13 -0.33
C LEU A 357 -26.65 20.08 -1.22
N LEU A 358 -27.16 18.87 -1.53
CA LEU A 358 -28.37 18.69 -2.31
C LEU A 358 -29.55 19.47 -1.71
N VAL A 359 -29.82 19.29 -0.41
CA VAL A 359 -30.92 19.98 0.29
C VAL A 359 -30.71 21.50 0.29
N ARG A 360 -29.47 21.96 0.42
CA ARG A 360 -29.13 23.39 0.33
C ARG A 360 -29.41 23.97 -1.05
N GLU A 361 -29.06 23.25 -2.12
CA GLU A 361 -29.33 23.69 -3.50
C GLU A 361 -30.83 23.69 -3.85
N LEU A 362 -31.62 22.82 -3.22
CA LEU A 362 -33.09 22.75 -3.36
C LEU A 362 -33.82 23.82 -2.53
N SER A 363 -33.17 24.38 -1.51
CA SER A 363 -33.75 25.35 -0.57
C SER A 363 -33.63 26.79 -1.08
N TRP A 364 -34.31 27.72 -0.40
CA TRP A 364 -34.25 29.15 -0.74
C TRP A 364 -32.80 29.66 -0.80
N GLY A 365 -32.43 30.27 -1.92
CA GLY A 365 -31.06 30.73 -2.21
C GLY A 365 -30.15 29.72 -2.92
N GLY A 366 -30.60 28.47 -3.08
CA GLY A 366 -29.92 27.45 -3.88
C GLY A 366 -30.23 27.55 -5.37
N ARG A 367 -29.37 26.99 -6.22
CA ARG A 367 -29.51 27.08 -7.70
C ARG A 367 -30.67 26.27 -8.25
N MET A 368 -31.16 25.30 -7.48
CA MET A 368 -32.28 24.43 -7.85
C MET A 368 -33.57 24.84 -7.12
N PHE A 369 -33.60 26.01 -6.49
CA PHE A 369 -34.78 26.51 -5.80
C PHE A 369 -35.98 26.60 -6.77
N GLY A 370 -37.10 26.00 -6.38
CA GLY A 370 -38.33 25.97 -7.18
C GLY A 370 -38.41 24.82 -8.20
N ALA A 371 -37.32 24.07 -8.43
CA ALA A 371 -37.36 22.88 -9.28
C ALA A 371 -38.09 21.70 -8.61
N PHE A 372 -38.11 21.67 -7.28
CA PHE A 372 -38.77 20.67 -6.47
C PHE A 372 -39.82 21.34 -5.58
N THR A 373 -40.97 20.68 -5.41
CA THR A 373 -42.03 21.11 -4.51
C THR A 373 -41.62 20.91 -3.06
N LYS A 374 -42.29 21.62 -2.15
CA LYS A 374 -42.08 21.45 -0.70
C LYS A 374 -42.22 19.99 -0.25
N LYS A 375 -43.18 19.24 -0.83
CA LYS A 375 -43.41 17.82 -0.51
C LYS A 375 -42.24 16.96 -0.97
N GLU A 376 -41.77 17.14 -2.20
CA GLU A 376 -40.62 16.40 -2.76
C GLU A 376 -39.34 16.64 -1.95
N VAL A 377 -39.05 17.90 -1.60
CA VAL A 377 -37.89 18.23 -0.76
C VAL A 377 -38.01 17.61 0.63
N THR A 378 -39.21 17.59 1.22
CA THR A 378 -39.45 16.95 2.52
C THR A 378 -39.19 15.44 2.44
N THR A 379 -39.63 14.77 1.38
CA THR A 379 -39.38 13.34 1.15
C THR A 379 -37.88 13.05 0.99
N ILE A 380 -37.14 13.89 0.25
CA ILE A 380 -35.69 13.78 0.11
C ILE A 380 -34.99 13.98 1.47
N CYS A 381 -35.40 14.97 2.27
CA CYS A 381 -34.84 15.16 3.61
C CYS A 381 -35.10 13.96 4.52
N GLN A 382 -36.33 13.44 4.54
CA GLN A 382 -36.69 12.25 5.31
C GLN A 382 -35.86 11.04 4.89
N TRP A 383 -35.68 10.82 3.58
CA TRP A 383 -34.80 9.78 3.07
C TRP A 383 -33.37 9.96 3.57
N ILE A 384 -32.78 11.16 3.43
CA ILE A 384 -31.40 11.44 3.90
C ILE A 384 -31.28 11.22 5.41
N ASP A 385 -32.25 11.67 6.20
CA ASP A 385 -32.21 11.61 7.66
C ASP A 385 -32.38 10.17 8.20
N VAL A 386 -33.02 9.26 7.43
CA VAL A 386 -33.05 7.83 7.76
C VAL A 386 -31.85 7.04 7.23
N LEU A 387 -31.00 7.65 6.38
CA LEU A 387 -29.72 7.05 6.04
C LEU A 387 -28.84 7.02 7.29
N LYS A 388 -28.18 5.90 7.56
CA LYS A 388 -27.20 5.84 8.64
C LYS A 388 -25.95 6.61 8.21
N PRO A 389 -25.42 7.55 9.03
CA PRO A 389 -24.05 8.01 8.83
C PRO A 389 -23.17 6.77 8.85
N GLY A 390 -22.42 6.52 7.77
CA GLY A 390 -21.80 5.22 7.47
C GLY A 390 -21.27 4.49 8.70
N SER A 391 -22.04 3.51 9.18
CA SER A 391 -21.61 2.50 10.15
C SER A 391 -20.48 1.63 9.58
N GLU A 392 -20.22 1.72 8.27
CA GLU A 392 -19.12 1.02 7.63
C GLU A 392 -17.81 1.36 8.34
N SER A 393 -17.55 2.61 8.74
CA SER A 393 -16.30 2.95 9.45
C SER A 393 -16.06 2.19 10.76
N SER A 394 -17.09 1.62 11.43
CA SER A 394 -16.90 0.83 12.66
C SER A 394 -16.64 -0.66 12.40
N LEU A 395 -17.02 -1.20 11.24
CA LEU A 395 -16.95 -2.65 10.95
C LEU A 395 -15.54 -3.21 11.13
N TYR A 396 -14.52 -2.53 10.61
CA TYR A 396 -13.13 -2.93 10.81
C TYR A 396 -12.73 -2.98 12.29
N TRP A 397 -13.09 -1.94 13.05
CA TRP A 397 -12.76 -1.84 14.48
C TRP A 397 -13.47 -2.92 15.30
N GLU A 398 -14.74 -3.17 15.01
CA GLU A 398 -15.54 -4.24 15.63
C GLU A 398 -14.98 -5.63 15.29
N PHE A 399 -14.68 -5.89 14.02
CA PHE A 399 -14.14 -7.17 13.56
C PHE A 399 -12.78 -7.47 14.18
N THR A 400 -11.87 -6.49 14.14
CA THR A 400 -10.52 -6.63 14.71
C THR A 400 -10.48 -6.47 16.23
N GLN A 401 -11.61 -6.14 16.87
CA GLN A 401 -11.71 -5.90 18.31
C GLN A 401 -10.78 -4.78 18.80
N ARG A 402 -10.65 -3.73 17.98
CA ARG A 402 -9.81 -2.56 18.23
C ARG A 402 -10.70 -1.34 18.42
N GLN A 403 -10.15 -0.30 19.04
CA GLN A 403 -10.81 1.01 19.11
C GLN A 403 -10.10 1.98 18.16
N PRO A 404 -10.85 2.89 17.49
CA PRO A 404 -10.23 3.93 16.70
C PRO A 404 -9.39 4.83 17.61
N VAL A 405 -8.11 5.00 17.29
CA VAL A 405 -7.25 5.98 17.94
C VAL A 405 -7.60 7.36 17.39
N THR A 406 -7.72 8.39 18.25
CA THR A 406 -7.99 9.73 17.76
C THR A 406 -6.82 10.23 16.91
N SER A 407 -7.09 10.97 15.84
CA SER A 407 -6.04 11.49 14.96
C SER A 407 -5.02 12.35 15.71
N GLN A 408 -5.42 13.02 16.80
CA GLN A 408 -4.53 13.85 17.59
C GLN A 408 -3.59 13.03 18.50
N GLU A 409 -4.06 11.92 19.06
CA GLU A 409 -3.24 10.99 19.84
C GLU A 409 -2.31 10.20 18.93
N ALA A 410 -2.83 9.68 17.81
CA ALA A 410 -2.02 8.98 16.80
C ALA A 410 -0.91 9.90 16.24
N VAL A 411 -1.23 11.16 15.91
CA VAL A 411 -0.23 12.14 15.44
C VAL A 411 0.76 12.53 16.54
N ALA A 412 0.36 12.51 17.82
CA ALA A 412 1.30 12.78 18.92
C ALA A 412 2.33 11.65 19.08
N GLU A 413 1.91 10.39 18.91
CA GLU A 413 2.81 9.23 18.93
C GLU A 413 3.78 9.25 17.74
N LEU A 414 3.33 9.65 16.55
CA LEU A 414 4.13 9.77 15.32
C LEU A 414 5.27 10.82 15.38
N ARG A 415 5.38 11.63 16.43
CA ARG A 415 6.40 12.70 16.54
C ARG A 415 7.77 12.25 17.01
N ASP A 416 7.88 11.02 17.53
CA ASP A 416 9.15 10.50 18.03
C ASP A 416 9.91 9.77 16.89
N PRO A 417 10.98 10.35 16.32
CA PRO A 417 11.73 9.74 15.21
C PRO A 417 12.44 8.44 15.58
N ALA A 418 12.54 8.12 16.88
CA ALA A 418 13.07 6.85 17.36
C ALA A 418 11.99 5.75 17.50
N SER A 419 10.72 6.12 17.34
CA SER A 419 9.56 5.21 17.45
C SER A 419 8.75 5.15 16.16
N HIS A 420 8.75 6.21 15.37
CA HIS A 420 8.01 6.32 14.12
C HIS A 420 8.85 7.09 13.10
N HIS A 421 8.57 6.86 11.81
CA HIS A 421 9.22 7.62 10.78
C HIS A 421 8.76 9.10 10.84
N PRO A 422 9.67 10.10 10.86
CA PRO A 422 9.29 11.50 10.92
C PRO A 422 8.55 11.93 9.63
N TYR A 423 7.25 12.18 9.74
CA TYR A 423 6.49 12.90 8.73
C TYR A 423 6.86 14.39 8.80
N VAL A 424 7.51 14.91 7.75
CA VAL A 424 7.74 16.34 7.58
C VAL A 424 6.63 16.91 6.69
N PRO A 425 5.72 17.76 7.21
CA PRO A 425 4.68 18.37 6.40
C PRO A 425 5.29 19.22 5.28
N ALA A 426 4.70 19.16 4.07
CA ALA A 426 5.18 19.89 2.89
C ALA A 426 5.28 21.41 3.10
N THR A 427 4.54 21.99 4.05
CA THR A 427 4.63 23.42 4.41
C THR A 427 5.96 23.79 5.05
N ASP A 428 6.65 22.85 5.70
CA ASP A 428 8.00 23.06 6.25
C ASP A 428 9.10 22.73 5.24
N ALA A 429 8.79 22.03 4.13
CA ALA A 429 9.78 21.71 3.11
C ALA A 429 10.43 22.96 2.49
N ALA A 430 9.67 24.05 2.32
CA ALA A 430 10.21 25.33 1.83
C ALA A 430 11.15 26.00 2.85
N SER A 431 10.84 25.93 4.14
CA SER A 431 11.70 26.42 5.24
C SER A 431 13.00 25.59 5.34
N ILE A 432 12.87 24.28 5.17
CA ILE A 432 13.98 23.33 5.19
C ILE A 432 14.86 23.52 3.96
N LEU A 433 14.28 23.62 2.75
CA LEU A 433 15.00 23.95 1.52
C LEU A 433 15.72 25.28 1.61
N HIS A 434 15.09 26.31 2.19
CA HIS A 434 15.73 27.62 2.42
C HIS A 434 16.90 27.51 3.42
N THR A 435 16.82 26.63 4.41
CA THR A 435 17.91 26.31 5.35
C THR A 435 19.04 25.53 4.65
N PHE A 436 18.70 24.61 3.74
CA PHE A 436 19.64 23.86 2.90
C PHE A 436 20.33 24.73 1.85
N ASP A 437 19.64 25.70 1.25
CA ASP A 437 20.16 26.64 0.26
C ASP A 437 21.03 27.74 0.89
N SER A 438 20.66 28.21 2.08
CA SER A 438 21.49 29.14 2.86
C SER A 438 22.81 28.49 3.30
N ASN A 439 22.81 27.17 3.54
CA ASN A 439 24.02 26.40 3.86
C ASN A 439 24.77 25.89 2.61
N MET A 440 24.11 25.72 1.44
CA MET A 440 24.78 25.47 0.14
C MET A 440 25.60 26.70 -0.26
N THR A 441 25.01 27.89 -0.19
CA THR A 441 25.62 29.12 -0.71
C THR A 441 26.89 29.54 0.04
N MET A 442 27.05 29.12 1.29
CA MET A 442 28.30 29.31 2.05
C MET A 442 29.40 28.28 1.72
N ASN A 443 29.09 27.14 1.09
CA ASN A 443 30.05 26.02 0.88
C ASN A 443 30.13 25.51 -0.59
N ALA A 444 29.36 26.06 -1.53
CA ALA A 444 29.32 25.62 -2.93
C ALA A 444 30.60 25.90 -3.74
N GLY A 445 31.61 26.55 -3.14
CA GLY A 445 32.91 26.82 -3.76
C GLY A 445 33.95 25.70 -3.62
N GLN A 446 33.73 24.70 -2.76
CA GLN A 446 34.65 23.57 -2.65
C GLN A 446 34.22 22.45 -3.61
N ARG A 447 34.87 22.38 -4.77
CA ARG A 447 34.98 21.12 -5.52
C ARG A 447 35.42 20.04 -4.53
N VAL A 448 34.61 19.00 -4.37
CA VAL A 448 35.05 17.78 -3.65
C VAL A 448 36.19 17.20 -4.47
N ASP A 449 37.40 17.35 -3.95
CA ASP A 449 38.60 16.85 -4.58
C ASP A 449 38.69 15.33 -4.36
N PHE A 450 38.44 14.57 -5.42
CA PHE A 450 38.60 13.11 -5.43
C PHE A 450 40.06 12.67 -5.35
N SER A 451 41.05 13.59 -5.40
CA SER A 451 42.46 13.26 -5.21
C SER A 451 42.79 12.73 -3.79
N GLY A 452 41.89 12.94 -2.82
CA GLY A 452 42.00 12.44 -1.45
C GLY A 452 41.61 10.96 -1.26
N TRP A 453 41.18 10.25 -2.32
CA TRP A 453 40.83 8.82 -2.25
C TRP A 453 41.99 7.96 -1.74
N GLY A 454 43.23 8.29 -2.10
CA GLY A 454 44.44 7.60 -1.61
C GLY A 454 44.80 7.91 -0.15
N VAL A 455 44.34 9.04 0.39
CA VAL A 455 44.63 9.47 1.77
C VAL A 455 43.72 8.76 2.78
N LEU A 456 42.55 8.27 2.36
CA LEU A 456 41.65 7.45 3.19
C LEU A 456 42.03 5.96 3.23
N THR A 457 42.84 5.48 2.29
CA THR A 457 43.40 4.12 2.31
C THR A 457 44.68 4.01 3.15
N GLU A 458 45.34 5.14 3.44
CA GLU A 458 46.47 5.22 4.37
C GLU A 458 45.98 5.43 5.81
N HIS A 459 45.29 4.45 6.39
CA HIS A 459 44.99 4.49 7.82
C HIS A 459 46.11 3.82 8.62
N SER A 460 46.76 4.62 9.47
CA SER A 460 47.42 4.09 10.68
C SER A 460 46.42 3.21 11.42
N PRO A 461 46.83 2.05 11.99
CA PRO A 461 45.91 1.15 12.68
C PRO A 461 45.08 1.97 13.67
N LEU A 462 43.75 1.84 13.61
CA LEU A 462 42.81 2.52 14.50
C LEU A 462 43.35 2.40 15.92
N SER A 463 43.94 3.48 16.44
CA SER A 463 44.38 3.55 17.83
C SER A 463 43.17 3.17 18.67
N THR A 464 43.32 2.18 19.54
CA THR A 464 42.24 1.53 20.30
C THR A 464 41.18 2.55 20.66
N ILE A 465 40.01 2.47 20.01
CA ILE A 465 38.93 3.44 20.22
C ILE A 465 38.59 3.38 21.70
N SER A 466 38.78 4.50 22.41
CA SER A 466 38.41 4.58 23.82
C SER A 466 36.94 4.24 24.00
N CYS A 467 36.62 3.31 24.91
CA CYS A 467 35.23 2.94 25.24
C CYS A 467 34.38 4.15 25.64
N ALA A 468 34.99 5.27 26.05
CA ALA A 468 34.30 6.53 26.33
C ALA A 468 33.56 7.11 25.11
N ARG A 469 33.97 6.78 23.88
CA ARG A 469 33.32 7.23 22.63
C ARG A 469 32.28 6.27 22.09
N LEU A 470 32.13 5.09 22.70
CA LEU A 470 31.20 4.05 22.26
C LEU A 470 29.73 4.55 22.18
N PRO A 471 29.21 5.36 23.13
CA PRO A 471 27.87 5.95 23.00
C PRO A 471 27.68 6.77 21.72
N ASP A 472 28.65 7.61 21.37
CA ASP A 472 28.60 8.45 20.17
C ASP A 472 28.67 7.60 18.90
N ILE A 473 29.48 6.54 18.91
CA ILE A 473 29.62 5.60 17.80
C ILE A 473 28.30 4.87 17.57
N ILE A 474 27.65 4.36 18.61
CA ILE A 474 26.36 3.66 18.47
C ILE A 474 25.30 4.64 17.94
N ALA A 475 25.28 5.88 18.43
CA ALA A 475 24.32 6.87 17.94
C ALA A 475 24.51 7.19 16.46
N LEU A 476 25.76 7.42 16.03
CA LEU A 476 26.11 7.61 14.62
C LEU A 476 25.84 6.34 13.80
N TRP A 477 26.04 5.16 14.38
CA TRP A 477 25.77 3.88 13.74
C TRP A 477 24.28 3.73 13.42
N PHE A 478 23.38 3.95 14.36
CA PHE A 478 21.95 3.85 14.03
C PHE A 478 21.46 5.00 13.14
N ALA A 479 22.04 6.21 13.29
CA ALA A 479 21.72 7.34 12.42
C ALA A 479 22.11 7.08 10.95
N HIS A 480 23.23 6.40 10.69
CA HIS A 480 23.69 6.20 9.32
C HIS A 480 22.82 5.19 8.53
N ILE A 481 22.25 4.19 9.21
CA ILE A 481 21.40 3.16 8.59
C ILE A 481 20.10 3.78 8.06
N SER A 482 19.56 4.80 8.74
CA SER A 482 18.27 5.40 8.39
C SER A 482 18.31 6.42 7.25
N LEU A 483 19.49 6.75 6.74
CA LEU A 483 19.65 7.88 5.81
C LEU A 483 18.92 7.70 4.48
N LEU A 484 18.90 6.47 3.96
CA LEU A 484 18.46 6.19 2.60
C LEU A 484 17.19 5.35 2.54
N GLU A 485 16.72 4.83 3.67
CA GLU A 485 15.62 3.86 3.70
C GLU A 485 14.31 4.39 3.09
N ASN A 486 14.06 5.72 3.10
CA ASN A 486 12.83 6.34 2.56
C ASN A 486 12.95 6.81 1.10
N THR A 487 14.02 6.39 0.42
CA THR A 487 14.17 6.63 -1.02
C THR A 487 13.49 5.54 -1.84
N ILE A 488 13.30 4.35 -1.25
CA ILE A 488 12.73 3.16 -1.88
C ILE A 488 11.34 2.87 -1.27
N ASP A 489 10.38 3.74 -1.58
CA ASP A 489 9.00 3.64 -1.07
C ASP A 489 7.96 3.65 -2.21
N THR A 490 8.31 4.15 -3.40
CA THR A 490 7.39 4.28 -4.54
C THR A 490 8.03 3.67 -5.80
N PRO A 491 7.55 2.53 -6.30
CA PRO A 491 8.17 1.78 -7.40
C PRO A 491 8.43 2.59 -8.68
N SER A 492 7.49 3.44 -9.11
CA SER A 492 7.70 4.28 -10.30
C SER A 492 8.80 5.34 -10.14
N ARG A 493 9.32 5.58 -8.93
CA ARG A 493 10.43 6.51 -8.67
C ARG A 493 11.78 5.79 -8.53
N THR A 494 11.80 4.47 -8.57
CA THR A 494 13.02 3.68 -8.30
C THR A 494 13.67 3.10 -9.55
N ALA A 495 13.09 3.36 -10.73
CA ALA A 495 13.56 2.83 -12.00
C ALA A 495 14.82 3.52 -12.58
N ASP A 496 15.37 4.54 -11.93
CA ASP A 496 16.59 5.23 -12.38
C ASP A 496 17.87 4.69 -11.70
N PRO A 497 19.06 4.89 -12.31
CA PRO A 497 20.31 4.31 -11.82
C PRO A 497 20.68 4.69 -10.38
N VAL A 498 20.27 5.86 -9.90
CA VAL A 498 20.60 6.30 -8.54
C VAL A 498 19.80 5.50 -7.52
N HIS A 499 18.48 5.39 -7.72
CA HIS A 499 17.63 4.63 -6.79
C HIS A 499 17.92 3.13 -6.83
N LEU A 500 18.20 2.56 -8.01
CA LEU A 500 18.63 1.16 -8.13
C LEU A 500 19.93 0.89 -7.36
N SER A 501 20.89 1.82 -7.40
CA SER A 501 22.12 1.73 -6.60
C SER A 501 21.84 1.83 -5.10
N ILE A 502 20.91 2.70 -4.70
CA ILE A 502 20.50 2.82 -3.30
C ILE A 502 19.80 1.55 -2.82
N LEU A 503 18.96 0.92 -3.65
CA LEU A 503 18.30 -0.35 -3.32
C LEU A 503 19.35 -1.43 -3.00
N ARG A 504 20.36 -1.61 -3.85
CA ARG A 504 21.47 -2.56 -3.62
C ARG A 504 22.24 -2.26 -2.34
N LEU A 505 22.47 -0.98 -2.05
CA LEU A 505 23.08 -0.55 -0.80
C LEU A 505 22.21 -0.93 0.41
N LEU A 506 20.90 -0.68 0.37
CA LEU A 506 19.97 -1.05 1.44
C LEU A 506 19.86 -2.57 1.62
N ARG A 507 19.89 -3.33 0.52
CA ARG A 507 19.96 -4.80 0.55
C ARG A 507 21.18 -5.28 1.32
N ALA A 508 22.36 -4.77 0.97
CA ALA A 508 23.59 -5.11 1.69
C ALA A 508 23.50 -4.71 3.19
N GLN A 509 22.92 -3.55 3.51
CA GLN A 509 22.74 -3.12 4.90
C GLN A 509 21.80 -4.02 5.71
N ALA A 510 20.74 -4.51 5.08
CA ALA A 510 19.79 -5.45 5.66
C ALA A 510 20.32 -6.90 5.66
N GLY A 511 21.55 -7.10 5.20
CA GLY A 511 22.22 -8.40 5.21
C GLY A 511 21.59 -9.37 4.24
N PHE A 512 21.17 -8.92 3.06
CA PHE A 512 20.77 -9.76 1.91
C PHE A 512 22.00 -10.34 1.20
N CYS A 513 21.81 -11.44 0.46
CA CYS A 513 22.85 -11.97 -0.40
C CYS A 513 23.16 -11.02 -1.56
N THR A 514 24.32 -11.23 -2.21
CA THR A 514 24.67 -10.46 -3.40
C THR A 514 23.67 -10.76 -4.52
N GLU A 515 23.27 -9.72 -5.26
CA GLU A 515 22.33 -9.86 -6.36
C GLU A 515 22.85 -10.82 -7.45
N SER A 516 21.94 -11.59 -8.04
CA SER A 516 22.25 -12.56 -9.10
C SER A 516 21.25 -12.44 -10.27
N ASP A 517 21.45 -13.25 -11.31
CA ASP A 517 20.48 -13.36 -12.41
C ASP A 517 19.30 -14.26 -12.10
N ILE A 518 19.36 -14.98 -10.97
CA ILE A 518 18.33 -15.89 -10.49
C ILE A 518 17.67 -15.26 -9.26
N VAL A 519 16.34 -15.32 -9.22
CA VAL A 519 15.53 -14.87 -8.08
C VAL A 519 15.91 -15.68 -6.84
N ALA A 520 16.13 -15.01 -5.72
CA ALA A 520 16.56 -15.67 -4.49
C ALA A 520 15.40 -16.40 -3.80
N GLY A 521 14.22 -15.77 -3.73
CA GLY A 521 13.02 -16.41 -3.18
C GLY A 521 13.25 -17.00 -1.78
N MET A 522 12.77 -18.24 -1.57
CA MET A 522 12.95 -18.96 -0.30
C MET A 522 14.41 -19.31 0.06
N ASP A 523 15.37 -19.24 -0.86
CA ASP A 523 16.78 -19.51 -0.52
C ASP A 523 17.35 -18.41 0.38
N GLU A 524 16.99 -17.15 0.14
CA GLU A 524 17.35 -16.03 1.00
C GLU A 524 16.62 -16.09 2.35
N VAL A 525 15.34 -16.52 2.36
CA VAL A 525 14.56 -16.75 3.59
C VAL A 525 15.21 -17.81 4.47
N ARG A 526 15.75 -18.88 3.87
CA ARG A 526 16.35 -20.02 4.58
C ARG A 526 17.83 -19.83 4.90
N ARG A 527 18.43 -18.69 4.56
CA ARG A 527 19.88 -18.48 4.70
C ARG A 527 20.28 -18.33 6.17
N ASP A 528 21.23 -19.16 6.60
CA ASP A 528 21.69 -19.25 8.00
C ASP A 528 22.50 -18.02 8.48
N SER A 529 23.25 -17.36 7.60
CA SER A 529 24.09 -16.21 7.94
C SER A 529 23.58 -14.98 7.21
N CYS A 530 22.96 -14.03 7.93
CA CYS A 530 22.36 -12.84 7.35
C CYS A 530 22.61 -11.57 8.18
N THR A 531 23.81 -11.44 8.76
CA THR A 531 24.15 -10.32 9.65
C THR A 531 23.95 -8.98 8.97
N SER A 532 22.98 -8.21 9.47
CA SER A 532 22.69 -6.84 9.04
C SER A 532 23.50 -5.83 9.83
N LEU A 533 23.55 -4.59 9.35
CA LEU A 533 24.15 -3.49 10.13
C LEU A 533 23.39 -3.23 11.44
N VAL A 534 22.10 -3.55 11.50
CA VAL A 534 21.32 -3.46 12.73
C VAL A 534 21.80 -4.47 13.76
N ASP A 535 22.10 -5.71 13.34
CA ASP A 535 22.60 -6.75 14.24
C ASP A 535 23.96 -6.37 14.83
N ILE A 536 24.87 -5.84 13.99
CA ILE A 536 26.16 -5.30 14.45
C ILE A 536 25.94 -4.15 15.44
N GLY A 537 25.03 -3.23 15.13
CA GLY A 537 24.70 -2.10 16.00
C GLY A 537 24.14 -2.53 17.36
N LEU A 538 23.32 -3.58 17.38
CA LEU A 538 22.78 -4.19 18.60
C LEU A 538 23.88 -4.86 19.43
N GLU A 539 24.81 -5.57 18.79
CA GLU A 539 25.97 -6.14 19.48
C GLU A 539 26.83 -5.04 20.13
N LEU A 540 27.09 -3.94 19.41
CA LEU A 540 27.80 -2.77 19.97
C LEU A 540 27.07 -2.19 21.18
N ALA A 541 25.74 -2.08 21.13
CA ALA A 541 24.91 -1.59 22.23
C ALA A 541 24.92 -2.54 23.45
N GLU A 542 25.04 -3.85 23.24
CA GLU A 542 25.23 -4.83 24.30
C GLU A 542 26.58 -4.65 25.00
N LYS A 543 27.66 -4.43 24.23
CA LYS A 543 29.00 -4.18 24.79
C LYS A 543 29.07 -2.89 25.61
N LEU A 544 28.20 -1.91 25.37
CA LEU A 544 28.10 -0.70 26.19
C LEU A 544 27.53 -1.00 27.60
N SER A 545 26.73 -2.05 27.75
CA SER A 545 25.91 -2.31 28.94
C SER A 545 26.61 -3.11 30.05
N GLN A 546 27.95 -3.09 30.14
CA GLN A 546 28.81 -3.93 31.02
C GLN A 546 28.48 -3.99 32.53
N ILE A 547 27.47 -3.27 33.02
CA ILE A 547 27.16 -3.11 34.45
C ILE A 547 25.84 -3.79 34.88
N ALA A 548 25.00 -4.28 33.96
CA ALA A 548 23.84 -5.09 34.36
C ALA A 548 23.34 -6.00 33.24
N ILE A 549 22.79 -7.17 33.62
CA ILE A 549 21.98 -8.05 32.78
C ILE A 549 20.71 -7.29 32.37
N SER A 550 20.83 -6.35 31.44
CA SER A 550 19.71 -5.64 30.84
C SER A 550 19.30 -6.42 29.59
N ALA A 551 18.01 -6.71 29.44
CA ALA A 551 17.46 -7.35 28.25
C ALA A 551 17.96 -6.65 26.97
N LYS A 552 18.07 -7.35 25.83
CA LYS A 552 18.47 -6.71 24.56
C LYS A 552 17.50 -5.56 24.21
N PRO A 553 17.96 -4.43 23.63
CA PRO A 553 17.05 -3.40 23.16
C PRO A 553 16.06 -4.00 22.16
N GLN A 554 14.79 -3.64 22.28
CA GLN A 554 13.72 -4.12 21.40
C GLN A 554 13.35 -3.10 20.32
N THR A 555 13.74 -1.83 20.52
CA THR A 555 13.44 -0.73 19.61
C THR A 555 14.61 0.25 19.55
N LEU A 556 14.64 1.06 18.48
CA LEU A 556 15.60 2.14 18.31
C LEU A 556 15.54 3.15 19.47
N LYS A 557 14.33 3.49 19.96
CA LYS A 557 14.16 4.31 21.17
C LYS A 557 14.88 3.74 22.38
N GLN A 558 14.79 2.42 22.61
CA GLN A 558 15.51 1.80 23.73
C GLN A 558 17.02 1.86 23.58
N VAL A 559 17.55 1.83 22.34
CA VAL A 559 18.98 2.05 22.08
C VAL A 559 19.38 3.47 22.51
N PHE A 560 18.66 4.50 22.05
CA PHE A 560 19.00 5.87 22.42
C PHE A 560 18.82 6.18 23.89
N LEU A 561 17.79 5.64 24.55
CA LEU A 561 17.62 5.76 26.00
C LEU A 561 18.77 5.12 26.80
N ARG A 562 19.41 4.06 26.26
CA ARG A 562 20.60 3.49 26.89
C ARG A 562 21.80 4.39 26.72
N ILE A 563 21.99 4.96 25.53
CA ILE A 563 23.09 5.87 25.22
C ILE A 563 23.00 7.15 26.08
N ASP A 564 21.82 7.72 26.24
CA ASP A 564 21.59 8.97 26.97
C ASP A 564 21.95 8.86 28.47
N LYS A 565 21.77 7.67 29.07
CA LYS A 565 22.24 7.38 30.44
C LYS A 565 23.75 7.55 30.62
N TYR A 566 24.53 7.46 29.55
CA TYR A 566 25.98 7.65 29.56
C TYR A 566 26.42 9.02 29.05
N ASN A 567 25.52 9.80 28.43
CA ASN A 567 25.83 11.12 27.91
C ASN A 567 24.55 11.98 27.74
N ALA A 568 24.21 12.80 28.75
CA ALA A 568 22.95 13.54 28.90
C ALA A 568 22.68 14.67 27.87
N SER A 569 23.35 14.67 26.72
CA SER A 569 23.25 15.72 25.70
C SER A 569 23.05 15.17 24.28
N LEU A 570 22.79 13.87 24.12
CA LEU A 570 22.84 13.22 22.82
C LEU A 570 21.53 13.21 22.04
N LEU A 571 20.36 13.18 22.70
CA LEU A 571 19.08 13.23 21.99
C LEU A 571 18.94 14.53 21.17
N GLN A 572 19.43 15.63 21.74
CA GLN A 572 19.50 16.94 21.08
C GLN A 572 20.51 16.94 19.92
N ARG A 573 21.63 16.23 20.06
CA ARG A 573 22.62 16.05 18.98
C ARG A 573 22.13 15.12 17.88
N TYR A 574 21.41 14.04 18.17
CA TYR A 574 20.83 13.13 17.18
C TYR A 574 19.87 13.89 16.27
N LEU A 575 18.96 14.67 16.87
CA LEU A 575 18.09 15.60 16.14
C LEU A 575 18.96 16.55 15.30
N LEU A 576 19.90 17.29 15.90
CA LEU A 576 20.81 18.19 15.16
C LEU A 576 21.60 17.50 14.03
N SER A 577 22.05 16.25 14.17
CA SER A 577 22.78 15.50 13.16
C SER A 577 21.88 14.96 12.03
N TYR A 578 20.63 14.60 12.33
CA TYR A 578 19.61 14.34 11.30
C TYR A 578 19.40 15.58 10.42
N TRP A 579 19.58 16.79 11.00
CA TRP A 579 19.45 18.08 10.31
C TRP A 579 20.77 18.64 9.69
N HIS A 580 21.96 18.23 10.12
CA HIS A 580 23.27 18.79 9.69
C HIS A 580 24.12 17.87 8.79
N MET A 581 23.58 16.74 8.33
CA MET A 581 24.33 15.70 7.64
C MET A 581 24.66 16.00 6.16
N ARG A 582 25.60 16.92 5.91
CA ARG A 582 26.33 17.00 4.63
C ARG A 582 27.79 16.55 4.73
N TYR A 583 28.48 16.91 5.81
CA TYR A 583 29.89 16.54 6.02
C TYR A 583 30.09 15.12 6.57
N VAL A 584 29.13 14.64 7.36
CA VAL A 584 29.15 13.28 7.93
C VAL A 584 28.58 12.26 6.95
N PHE A 585 27.67 12.69 6.06
CA PHE A 585 27.02 11.85 5.04
C PHE A 585 28.04 11.14 4.13
N MET A 586 29.06 11.85 3.62
CA MET A 586 30.10 11.23 2.77
C MET A 586 31.02 10.27 3.53
N ARG A 587 31.33 10.55 4.81
CA ARG A 587 32.11 9.63 5.66
C ARG A 587 31.30 8.41 6.10
N MET A 588 29.99 8.57 6.28
CA MET A 588 29.05 7.48 6.58
C MET A 588 28.78 6.61 5.36
N LEU A 589 28.65 7.20 4.17
CA LEU A 589 28.57 6.48 2.89
C LEU A 589 29.86 5.70 2.63
N TYR A 590 31.03 6.28 2.95
CA TYR A 590 32.32 5.57 2.93
C TYR A 590 32.36 4.41 3.93
N MET A 591 31.87 4.61 5.16
CA MET A 591 31.78 3.52 6.15
C MET A 591 30.85 2.40 5.68
N GLN A 592 29.72 2.74 5.04
CA GLN A 592 28.81 1.78 4.42
C GLN A 592 29.53 0.96 3.34
N LEU A 593 30.20 1.63 2.39
CA LEU A 593 30.94 0.96 1.31
C LEU A 593 32.09 0.09 1.84
N PHE A 594 32.81 0.55 2.86
CA PHE A 594 33.92 -0.18 3.48
C PHE A 594 33.45 -1.41 4.27
N ILE A 595 32.35 -1.32 5.03
CA ILE A 595 31.80 -2.47 5.77
C ILE A 595 31.21 -3.52 4.80
N ILE A 596 30.59 -3.07 3.71
CA ILE A 596 30.09 -3.98 2.66
C ILE A 596 31.24 -4.75 2.00
N GLN A 597 32.40 -4.11 1.79
CA GLN A 597 33.61 -4.78 1.27
C GLN A 597 34.28 -5.76 2.26
N LEU A 598 33.96 -5.67 3.56
CA LEU A 598 34.50 -6.53 4.61
C LEU A 598 33.63 -7.74 4.95
N GLN A 599 32.42 -7.84 4.40
CA GLN A 599 31.66 -9.09 4.48
C GLN A 599 32.39 -10.17 3.70
N PRO A 600 32.56 -11.40 4.25
CA PRO A 600 33.26 -12.45 3.55
C PRO A 600 32.51 -12.79 2.25
N TYR A 601 33.21 -12.59 1.13
CA TYR A 601 32.83 -13.05 -0.20
C TYR A 601 32.59 -14.56 -0.25
#